data_AF-A0AAU6ZR80-F1
#
_entry.id   AF-A0AAU6ZR80-F1
#
_cell.length_a   1.000
_cell.length_b   1.000
_cell.length_c   1.000
_cell.angle_alpha   90.00
_cell.angle_beta   90.00
_cell.angle_gamma   90.00
#
_symmetry.space_group_name_H-M   'P 1'
#
loop_
_entity.id
_entity.type
_entity.pdbx_description
1 polymer ?
#
loop_
_entity_poly.entity_id
_entity_poly.type
_entity_poly.pdbx_seq_one_letter_code
_entity_poly.pdbx_strand_id
1 'polypeptide(L)'
;MTSLETRKAVMTASVGDTVRLSPNQRVIDEALGSIIRWSLYEFHTRLVERSGVSIDRSMISILTRLSAAGTLRISDLADRLGLDRSTLSRQVAAAVAAGYVSRTTDESDSRAYLVSMTDEGKAAYQAVRQARTRIMVELTRQMSSSEVDQVSDALPILARAIDNLSASAGSGK
;
A
#
# COMPACT_ATOMS: atom_id res chain seq x y z
N MET A 1 -21.23 27.11 -51.11
CA MET A 1 -22.06 26.18 -50.29
C MET A 1 -22.37 24.98 -51.18
N THR A 2 -21.56 23.92 -51.22
CA THR A 2 -21.50 22.90 -50.17
C THR A 2 -20.19 22.12 -50.35
N SER A 3 -19.17 22.48 -49.59
CA SER A 3 -17.88 21.78 -49.50
C SER A 3 -17.81 21.20 -48.09
N LEU A 4 -18.59 20.14 -47.83
CA LEU A 4 -18.63 19.48 -46.52
C LEU A 4 -19.02 17.99 -46.56
N GLU A 5 -18.94 17.34 -47.73
CA GLU A 5 -19.35 15.92 -47.89
C GLU A 5 -18.19 14.96 -48.27
N THR A 6 -16.92 15.34 -48.04
CA THR A 6 -15.77 14.44 -48.34
C THR A 6 -14.79 14.29 -47.16
N ARG A 7 -15.27 14.45 -45.93
CA ARG A 7 -14.50 14.12 -44.71
C ARG A 7 -15.27 13.20 -43.75
N LYS A 8 -15.94 12.19 -44.29
CA LYS A 8 -16.50 11.07 -43.51
C LYS A 8 -15.83 9.74 -43.89
N ALA A 9 -14.52 9.78 -44.05
CA ALA A 9 -13.67 8.61 -44.22
C ALA A 9 -12.29 8.97 -43.68
N VAL A 10 -12.15 8.93 -42.35
CA VAL A 10 -10.96 8.63 -41.54
C VAL A 10 -11.40 8.80 -40.09
N MET A 11 -11.05 7.83 -39.23
CA MET A 11 -11.23 7.80 -37.77
C MET A 11 -12.52 7.18 -37.20
N THR A 12 -12.97 6.05 -37.77
CA THR A 12 -13.41 4.91 -36.95
C THR A 12 -12.17 4.08 -36.56
N ALA A 13 -11.34 4.64 -35.68
CA ALA A 13 -10.35 3.84 -34.95
C ALA A 13 -11.10 3.09 -33.85
N SER A 14 -10.91 1.77 -33.83
CA SER A 14 -11.52 0.76 -32.95
C SER A 14 -11.92 1.27 -31.55
N VAL A 15 -13.23 1.36 -31.32
CA VAL A 15 -13.78 1.41 -29.96
C VAL A 15 -13.57 0.02 -29.36
N GLY A 16 -12.54 -0.08 -28.52
CA GLY A 16 -12.44 -1.07 -27.46
C GLY A 16 -12.15 -2.50 -27.92
N ASP A 17 -10.87 -2.87 -27.85
CA ASP A 17 -10.54 -4.17 -27.25
C ASP A 17 -11.10 -4.15 -25.82
N THR A 18 -12.39 -4.46 -25.68
CA THR A 18 -13.03 -4.57 -24.39
C THR A 18 -12.42 -5.81 -23.75
N VAL A 19 -11.46 -5.60 -22.85
CA VAL A 19 -10.89 -6.66 -22.02
C VAL A 19 -12.05 -7.30 -21.27
N ARG A 20 -12.53 -8.45 -21.78
CA ARG A 20 -13.67 -9.15 -21.20
C ARG A 20 -13.16 -10.13 -20.16
N LEU A 21 -13.39 -9.79 -18.90
CA LEU A 21 -13.07 -10.69 -17.79
C LEU A 21 -13.89 -11.98 -17.90
N SER A 22 -13.23 -13.12 -17.72
CA SER A 22 -13.88 -14.42 -17.52
C SER A 22 -14.78 -14.39 -16.27
N PRO A 23 -15.71 -15.34 -16.10
CA PRO A 23 -16.54 -15.41 -14.90
C PRO A 23 -15.73 -15.37 -13.59
N ASN A 24 -14.64 -16.15 -13.51
CA ASN A 24 -13.78 -16.17 -12.32
C ASN A 24 -13.01 -14.86 -12.13
N GLN A 25 -12.57 -14.22 -13.23
CA GLN A 25 -11.90 -12.92 -13.15
C GLN A 25 -12.82 -11.82 -12.62
N ARG A 26 -14.13 -11.85 -12.93
CA ARG A 26 -15.09 -10.89 -12.37
C ARG A 26 -15.28 -11.06 -10.87
N VAL A 27 -15.36 -12.30 -10.38
CA VAL A 27 -15.44 -12.56 -8.93
C VAL A 27 -14.22 -12.00 -8.21
N ILE A 28 -13.02 -12.18 -8.79
CA ILE A 28 -11.77 -11.63 -8.23
C ILE A 28 -11.80 -10.09 -8.25
N ASP A 29 -12.23 -9.48 -9.35
CA ASP A 29 -12.34 -8.02 -9.49
C ASP A 29 -13.31 -7.41 -8.46
N GLU A 30 -14.49 -8.01 -8.28
CA GLU A 30 -15.47 -7.59 -7.28
C GLU A 30 -14.95 -7.72 -5.85
N ALA A 31 -14.26 -8.82 -5.55
CA ALA A 31 -13.60 -9.03 -4.26
C ALA A 31 -12.51 -8.00 -4.01
N LEU A 32 -11.65 -7.74 -5.00
CA LEU A 32 -10.62 -6.70 -4.94
C LEU A 32 -11.24 -5.31 -4.71
N GLY A 33 -12.31 -4.97 -5.42
CA GLY A 33 -13.02 -3.71 -5.23
C GLY A 33 -13.53 -3.55 -3.79
N SER A 34 -14.04 -4.62 -3.19
CA SER A 34 -14.50 -4.62 -1.79
C SER A 34 -13.34 -4.47 -0.80
N ILE A 35 -12.23 -5.19 -1.02
CA ILE A 35 -11.02 -5.09 -0.20
C ILE A 35 -10.41 -3.68 -0.29
N ILE A 36 -10.36 -3.09 -1.49
CA ILE A 36 -9.83 -1.74 -1.72
C ILE A 36 -10.69 -0.71 -0.99
N ARG A 37 -12.02 -0.75 -1.15
CA ARG A 37 -12.92 0.16 -0.43
C ARG A 37 -12.78 0.04 1.08
N TRP A 38 -12.77 -1.19 1.59
CA TRP A 38 -12.57 -1.42 3.02
C TRP A 38 -11.21 -0.89 3.49
N SER A 39 -10.13 -1.14 2.74
CA SER A 39 -8.79 -0.63 3.02
C SER A 39 -8.72 0.90 3.01
N LEU A 40 -9.39 1.56 2.06
CA LEU A 40 -9.35 3.02 1.87
C LEU A 40 -10.23 3.80 2.84
N TYR A 41 -11.32 3.23 3.35
CA TYR A 41 -12.29 4.01 4.15
C TYR A 41 -12.48 3.49 5.57
N GLU A 42 -12.44 2.17 5.78
CA GLU A 42 -12.87 1.56 7.05
C GLU A 42 -11.71 1.02 7.87
N PHE A 43 -10.78 0.31 7.22
CA PHE A 43 -9.70 -0.40 7.90
C PHE A 43 -8.77 0.56 8.64
N HIS A 44 -8.30 1.62 7.96
CA HIS A 44 -7.38 2.57 8.58
C HIS A 44 -8.03 3.35 9.72
N THR A 45 -9.28 3.79 9.54
CA THR A 45 -10.06 4.47 10.59
C THR A 45 -10.15 3.59 11.84
N ARG A 46 -10.61 2.34 11.68
CA ARG A 46 -10.69 1.37 12.78
C ARG A 46 -9.33 1.06 13.39
N LEU A 47 -8.28 1.00 12.57
CA LEU A 47 -6.92 0.70 13.00
C LEU A 47 -6.38 1.81 13.92
N VAL A 48 -6.53 3.07 13.52
CA VAL A 48 -6.11 4.24 14.31
C VAL A 48 -6.91 4.30 15.60
N GLU A 49 -8.24 4.27 15.53
CA GLU A 49 -9.13 4.31 16.70
C GLU A 49 -8.78 3.23 17.73
N ARG A 50 -8.58 1.98 17.29
CA ARG A 50 -8.28 0.86 18.19
C ARG A 50 -6.85 0.79 18.67
N SER A 51 -5.94 1.47 17.98
CA SER A 51 -4.54 1.56 18.40
C SER A 51 -4.34 2.60 19.51
N GLY A 52 -5.25 3.58 19.61
CA GLY A 52 -5.14 4.67 20.58
C GLY A 52 -3.95 5.61 20.35
N VAL A 53 -3.30 5.54 19.18
CA VAL A 53 -2.17 6.40 18.81
C VAL A 53 -2.54 7.33 17.65
N SER A 54 -2.03 8.55 17.70
CA SER A 54 -2.23 9.55 16.63
C SER A 54 -1.24 9.29 15.49
N ILE A 55 -1.61 8.43 14.55
CA ILE A 55 -0.74 8.01 13.45
C ILE A 55 -1.50 7.93 12.12
N ASP A 56 -0.93 8.49 11.05
CA ASP A 56 -1.52 8.43 9.71
C ASP A 56 -1.05 7.20 8.91
N ARG A 57 -1.65 7.00 7.72
CA ARG A 57 -1.32 5.87 6.84
C ARG A 57 0.17 5.83 6.43
N SER A 58 0.77 6.99 6.19
CA SER A 58 2.15 7.09 5.74
C SER A 58 3.12 6.70 6.85
N MET A 59 2.86 7.16 8.08
CA MET A 59 3.64 6.80 9.25
C MET A 59 3.49 5.31 9.58
N ILE A 60 2.29 4.74 9.51
CA ILE A 60 2.10 3.29 9.65
C ILE A 60 2.95 2.52 8.64
N SER A 61 2.97 2.97 7.38
CA SER A 61 3.74 2.33 6.31
C SER A 61 5.24 2.41 6.57
N ILE A 62 5.75 3.58 6.98
CA ILE A 62 7.15 3.78 7.36
C ILE A 62 7.54 2.87 8.52
N LEU A 63 6.79 2.91 9.63
CA LEU A 63 7.08 2.09 10.81
C LEU A 63 7.02 0.59 10.51
N THR A 64 6.10 0.15 9.65
CA THR A 64 6.01 -1.25 9.22
C THR A 64 7.27 -1.68 8.47
N ARG A 65 7.78 -0.85 7.55
CA ARG A 65 9.02 -1.17 6.81
C ARG A 65 10.25 -1.15 7.72
N LEU A 66 10.35 -0.16 8.60
CA LEU A 66 11.45 -0.06 9.56
C LEU A 66 11.42 -1.20 10.59
N SER A 67 10.25 -1.67 11.02
CA SER A 67 10.15 -2.83 11.91
C SER A 67 10.71 -4.10 11.28
N ALA A 68 10.61 -4.26 9.96
CA ALA A 68 11.11 -5.44 9.26
C ALA A 68 12.61 -5.35 8.95
N ALA A 69 13.13 -4.14 8.72
CA ALA A 69 14.49 -3.92 8.22
C ALA A 69 15.45 -3.28 9.23
N GLY A 70 14.95 -2.77 10.36
CA GLY A 70 15.71 -1.93 11.27
C GLY A 70 15.92 -0.52 10.70
N THR A 71 17.18 -0.12 10.58
CA THR A 71 17.57 1.18 10.03
C THR A 71 17.66 1.12 8.51
N LEU A 72 17.12 2.13 7.82
CA LEU A 72 17.18 2.23 6.36
C LEU A 72 17.63 3.62 5.92
N ARG A 73 18.32 3.71 4.78
CA ARG A 73 18.47 4.99 4.08
C ARG A 73 17.11 5.47 3.59
N ILE A 74 16.91 6.78 3.53
CA ILE A 74 15.67 7.36 2.95
C ILE A 74 15.47 6.87 1.51
N SER A 75 16.54 6.73 0.70
CA SER A 75 16.44 6.18 -0.65
C SER A 75 15.83 4.78 -0.66
N ASP A 76 16.36 3.90 0.18
CA ASP A 76 15.99 2.49 0.18
C ASP A 76 14.58 2.30 0.75
N LEU A 77 14.20 3.13 1.72
CA LEU A 77 12.84 3.19 2.22
C LEU A 77 11.87 3.72 1.14
N ALA A 78 12.29 4.66 0.28
CA ALA A 78 11.47 5.21 -0.80
C ALA A 78 11.18 4.11 -1.84
N ASP A 79 12.23 3.40 -2.24
CA ASP A 79 12.16 2.31 -3.20
C ASP A 79 11.24 1.18 -2.68
N ARG A 80 11.38 0.81 -1.40
CA ARG A 80 10.53 -0.20 -0.74
C ARG A 80 9.06 0.22 -0.58
N LEU A 81 8.78 1.51 -0.59
CA LEU A 81 7.42 2.06 -0.51
C LEU A 81 6.86 2.45 -1.89
N GLY A 82 7.65 2.35 -2.96
CA GLY A 82 7.27 2.80 -4.30
C GLY A 82 7.02 4.31 -4.38
N LEU A 83 7.70 5.09 -3.53
CA LEU A 83 7.55 6.55 -3.45
C LEU A 83 8.77 7.23 -4.04
N ASP A 84 8.58 8.44 -4.58
CA ASP A 84 9.72 9.29 -4.89
C ASP A 84 10.37 9.82 -3.61
N ARG A 85 11.67 10.15 -3.69
CA ARG A 85 12.46 10.61 -2.54
C ARG A 85 11.90 11.89 -1.92
N SER A 86 11.30 12.80 -2.70
CA SER A 86 10.76 14.06 -2.18
C SER A 86 9.54 13.81 -1.30
N THR A 87 8.66 12.91 -1.74
CA THR A 87 7.47 12.50 -1.01
C THR A 87 7.84 11.78 0.27
N LEU A 88 8.75 10.80 0.21
CA LEU A 88 9.17 10.11 1.42
C LEU A 88 9.90 11.06 2.39
N SER A 89 10.74 11.97 1.91
CA SER A 89 11.43 12.92 2.79
C SER A 89 10.45 13.79 3.58
N ARG A 90 9.33 14.21 2.98
CA ARG A 90 8.27 14.95 3.69
C ARG A 90 7.57 14.08 4.73
N GLN A 91 7.24 12.84 4.39
CA GLN A 91 6.60 11.89 5.33
C GLN A 91 7.52 11.53 6.50
N VAL A 92 8.82 11.32 6.26
CA VAL A 92 9.82 11.09 7.30
C VAL A 92 9.94 12.33 8.19
N ALA A 93 9.98 13.53 7.63
CA ALA A 93 10.03 14.76 8.44
C ALA A 93 8.82 14.89 9.37
N ALA A 94 7.61 14.56 8.90
CA ALA A 94 6.42 14.52 9.74
C ALA A 94 6.53 13.45 10.84
N ALA A 95 7.04 12.26 10.53
CA ALA A 95 7.24 11.18 11.51
C ALA A 95 8.31 11.54 12.56
N VAL A 96 9.35 12.29 12.19
CA VAL A 96 10.34 12.84 13.12
C VAL A 96 9.68 13.87 14.03
N ALA A 97 8.89 14.79 13.47
CA ALA A 97 8.18 15.80 14.25
C ALA A 97 7.17 15.18 15.25
N ALA A 98 6.57 14.04 14.89
CA ALA A 98 5.71 13.25 15.77
C ALA A 98 6.47 12.40 16.79
N GLY A 99 7.82 12.36 16.74
CA GLY A 99 8.66 11.62 17.68
C GLY A 99 8.73 10.12 17.44
N TYR A 100 8.20 9.60 16.32
CA TYR A 100 8.16 8.15 16.05
C TYR A 100 9.40 7.62 15.32
N VAL A 101 10.14 8.48 14.63
CA VAL A 101 11.39 8.09 13.97
C VAL A 101 12.48 9.11 14.26
N SER A 102 13.72 8.64 14.24
CA SER A 102 14.91 9.49 14.23
C SER A 102 15.54 9.50 12.84
N ARG A 103 16.22 10.59 12.52
CA ARG A 103 16.99 10.76 11.28
C ARG A 103 18.41 11.18 11.59
N THR A 104 19.40 10.43 11.11
CA THR A 104 20.83 10.72 11.27
C THR A 104 21.51 10.77 9.91
N THR A 105 22.63 11.47 9.79
CA THR A 105 23.49 11.42 8.60
C THR A 105 24.17 10.05 8.51
N ASP A 106 24.32 9.52 7.31
CA ASP A 106 25.12 8.32 7.10
C ASP A 106 26.62 8.67 7.16
N GLU A 107 27.39 7.96 7.99
CA GLU A 107 28.84 8.18 8.14
C GLU A 107 29.62 7.84 6.86
N SER A 108 29.07 6.96 6.02
CA SER A 108 29.67 6.56 4.74
C SER A 108 29.32 7.51 3.58
N ASP A 109 28.26 8.31 3.72
CA ASP A 109 27.81 9.29 2.74
C ASP A 109 27.06 10.43 3.43
N SER A 110 27.71 11.57 3.63
CA SER A 110 27.12 12.73 4.32
C SER A 110 25.91 13.33 3.61
N ARG A 111 25.64 12.94 2.35
CA ARG A 111 24.45 13.35 1.59
C ARG A 111 23.27 12.41 1.80
N ALA A 112 23.49 11.25 2.42
CA ALA A 112 22.47 10.27 2.75
C ALA A 112 22.02 10.41 4.21
N TYR A 113 20.74 10.12 4.43
CA TYR A 113 20.14 10.07 5.76
C TYR A 113 19.66 8.66 6.07
N LEU A 114 20.00 8.18 7.26
CA LEU A 114 19.48 6.97 7.87
C LEU A 114 18.25 7.30 8.70
N VAL A 115 17.27 6.40 8.69
CA VAL A 115 16.02 6.51 9.44
C VAL A 115 15.84 5.25 10.26
N SER A 116 15.48 5.42 11.54
CA SER A 116 15.18 4.34 12.47
C SER A 116 14.01 4.70 13.38
N MET A 117 13.31 3.71 13.92
CA MET A 117 12.26 3.95 14.92
C MET A 117 12.86 4.38 16.25
N THR A 118 12.25 5.38 16.88
CA THR A 118 12.46 5.67 18.31
C THR A 118 11.77 4.61 19.16
N ASP A 119 11.92 4.68 20.49
CA ASP A 119 11.20 3.78 21.39
C ASP A 119 9.70 4.07 21.39
N GLU A 120 9.30 5.35 21.28
CA GLU A 120 7.92 5.78 21.07
C GLU A 120 7.37 5.24 19.74
N GLY A 121 8.18 5.27 18.68
CA GLY A 121 7.82 4.69 17.38
C GLY A 121 7.61 3.19 17.44
N LYS A 122 8.47 2.46 18.15
CA LYS A 122 8.29 1.02 18.40
C LYS A 122 7.01 0.75 19.18
N ALA A 123 6.73 1.52 20.22
CA ALA A 123 5.51 1.39 21.02
C ALA A 123 4.25 1.65 20.17
N ALA A 124 4.26 2.73 19.37
CA ALA A 124 3.17 3.06 18.45
C ALA A 124 2.94 1.95 17.43
N TYR A 125 4.02 1.43 16.84
CA TYR A 125 3.94 0.30 15.91
C TYR A 125 3.34 -0.95 16.57
N GLN A 126 3.73 -1.28 17.81
CA GLN A 126 3.13 -2.42 18.52
C GLN A 126 1.64 -2.20 18.80
N ALA A 127 1.23 -0.99 19.17
CA ALA A 127 -0.19 -0.66 19.36
C ALA A 127 -1.00 -0.86 18.07
N VAL A 128 -0.47 -0.37 16.94
CA VAL A 128 -1.05 -0.59 15.61
C VAL A 128 -1.12 -2.08 15.26
N ARG A 129 -0.06 -2.86 15.53
CA ARG A 129 -0.07 -4.31 15.31
C ARG A 129 -1.12 -5.03 16.12
N GLN A 130 -1.25 -4.70 17.41
CA GLN A 130 -2.28 -5.30 18.27
C GLN A 130 -3.68 -4.96 17.79
N ALA A 131 -3.93 -3.70 17.41
CA ALA A 131 -5.20 -3.29 16.82
C ALA A 131 -5.52 -4.07 15.54
N ARG A 132 -4.54 -4.24 14.65
CA ARG A 132 -4.68 -5.07 13.44
C ARG A 132 -5.01 -6.52 13.77
N THR A 133 -4.36 -7.12 14.77
CA THR A 133 -4.67 -8.48 15.22
C THR A 133 -6.11 -8.61 15.70
N ARG A 134 -6.60 -7.65 16.50
CA ARG A 134 -8.00 -7.64 16.97
C ARG A 134 -8.99 -7.54 15.82
N ILE A 135 -8.72 -6.64 14.85
CA ILE A 135 -9.54 -6.51 13.63
C ILE A 135 -9.57 -7.83 12.86
N MET A 136 -8.42 -8.51 12.73
CA MET A 136 -8.34 -9.79 12.02
C MET A 136 -9.18 -10.87 12.71
N VAL A 137 -9.09 -10.99 14.04
CA VAL A 137 -9.89 -11.94 14.83
C VAL A 137 -11.39 -11.70 14.64
N GLU A 138 -11.82 -10.44 14.64
CA GLU A 138 -13.23 -10.09 14.43
C GLU A 138 -13.69 -10.38 13.00
N LEU A 139 -12.85 -10.10 12.00
CA LEU A 139 -13.13 -10.40 10.61
C LEU A 139 -13.33 -11.91 10.41
N THR A 140 -12.40 -12.73 10.91
CA THR A 140 -12.48 -14.19 10.78
C THR A 140 -13.63 -14.81 11.57
N ARG A 141 -14.15 -14.12 12.60
CA ARG A 141 -15.38 -14.55 13.30
C ARG A 141 -16.65 -14.44 12.47
N GLN A 142 -16.63 -13.68 11.37
CA GLN A 142 -17.75 -13.59 10.43
C GLN A 142 -17.75 -14.72 9.40
N MET A 143 -16.82 -15.68 9.53
CA MET A 143 -16.60 -16.77 8.60
C MET A 143 -16.66 -18.10 9.35
N SER A 144 -17.13 -19.15 8.69
CA SER A 144 -16.95 -20.52 9.13
C SER A 144 -15.47 -20.93 9.05
N SER A 145 -15.09 -22.00 9.76
CA SER A 145 -13.72 -22.53 9.69
C SER A 145 -13.30 -22.90 8.27
N SER A 146 -14.20 -23.53 7.50
CA SER A 146 -13.91 -23.89 6.11
C SER A 146 -13.68 -22.68 5.21
N GLU A 147 -14.38 -21.56 5.44
CA GLU A 147 -14.15 -20.33 4.67
C GLU A 147 -12.82 -19.68 5.06
N VAL A 148 -12.44 -19.72 6.34
CA VAL A 148 -11.12 -19.25 6.79
C VAL A 148 -10.01 -20.02 6.11
N ASP A 149 -10.12 -21.35 6.01
CA ASP A 149 -9.15 -22.20 5.33
C ASP A 149 -9.03 -21.84 3.84
N GLN A 150 -10.17 -21.72 3.14
CA GLN A 150 -10.20 -21.33 1.72
C GLN A 150 -9.54 -19.96 1.47
N VAL A 151 -9.81 -18.98 2.32
CA VAL A 151 -9.23 -17.64 2.21
C VAL A 151 -7.73 -17.66 2.52
N SER A 152 -7.31 -18.45 3.52
CA SER A 152 -5.91 -18.64 3.89
C SER A 152 -5.10 -19.26 2.74
N ASP A 153 -5.70 -20.14 1.95
CA ASP A 153 -5.05 -20.75 0.79
C ASP A 153 -5.03 -19.80 -0.43
N ALA A 154 -6.11 -19.05 -0.66
CA ALA A 154 -6.27 -18.23 -1.87
C ALA A 154 -5.54 -16.87 -1.81
N LEU A 155 -5.60 -16.16 -0.68
CA LEU A 155 -5.03 -14.80 -0.58
C LEU A 155 -3.52 -14.72 -0.82
N PRO A 156 -2.69 -15.68 -0.36
CA PRO A 156 -1.25 -15.66 -0.68
C PRO A 156 -0.96 -15.80 -2.18
N ILE A 157 -1.82 -16.48 -2.93
CA ILE A 157 -1.69 -16.59 -4.40
C ILE A 157 -1.95 -15.23 -5.05
N LEU A 158 -3.02 -14.56 -4.64
CA LEU A 158 -3.36 -13.22 -5.13
C LEU A 158 -2.31 -12.17 -4.76
N ALA A 159 -1.82 -12.19 -3.52
CA ALA A 159 -0.76 -11.27 -3.07
C ALA A 159 0.50 -11.39 -3.92
N ARG A 160 0.95 -12.63 -4.17
CA ARG A 160 2.11 -12.89 -5.03
C ARG A 160 1.91 -12.38 -6.46
N ALA A 161 0.71 -12.53 -7.01
CA ALA A 161 0.39 -12.01 -8.34
C ALA A 161 0.46 -10.48 -8.40
N ILE A 162 -0.03 -9.78 -7.36
CA ILE A 162 0.05 -8.32 -7.23
C ILE A 162 1.51 -7.85 -7.12
N ASP A 163 2.32 -8.54 -6.32
CA ASP A 163 3.74 -8.21 -6.14
C ASP A 163 4.51 -8.34 -7.47
N ASN A 164 4.26 -9.42 -8.22
CA ASN A 164 4.87 -9.64 -9.54
C ASN A 164 4.47 -8.56 -10.56
N LEU A 165 3.20 -8.16 -10.56
CA LEU A 165 2.72 -7.08 -11.44
C LEU A 165 3.44 -5.76 -11.11
N SER A 166 3.58 -5.44 -9.82
CA SER A 166 4.24 -4.21 -9.36
C SER A 166 5.72 -4.18 -9.71
N ALA A 167 6.42 -5.31 -9.61
CA ALA A 167 7.84 -5.43 -10.00
C ALA A 167 8.06 -5.22 -11.50
N SER A 168 7.12 -5.69 -12.35
CA SER A 168 7.20 -5.50 -13.81
C SER A 168 6.98 -4.05 -14.25
N ALA A 169 6.22 -3.27 -13.48
CA ALA A 169 5.99 -1.85 -13.76
C ALA A 169 7.17 -0.94 -13.35
N GLY A 170 7.98 -1.38 -12.39
CA GLY A 170 9.12 -0.62 -11.85
C GLY A 170 10.44 -0.77 -12.63
N SER A 171 10.53 -1.71 -13.57
CA SER A 171 11.77 -2.04 -14.30
C SER A 171 12.01 -1.18 -15.56
N GLY A 172 11.17 -0.17 -15.82
CA GLY A 172 11.20 0.68 -17.01
C GLY A 172 11.61 2.15 -16.79
N LYS A 173 12.34 2.47 -15.71
CA LYS A 173 12.86 3.82 -15.46
C LYS A 173 14.38 3.84 -15.34
#